data_AF-A0AAF6BDR5-F1
#
_entry.id   AF-A0AAF6BDR5-F1
#
_cell.length_a   1.000
_cell.length_b   1.000
_cell.length_c   1.000
_cell.angle_alpha   90.00
_cell.angle_beta   90.00
_cell.angle_gamma   90.00
#
_symmetry.space_group_name_H-M   'P 1'
#
loop_
_entity.id
_entity.type
_entity.pdbx_description
1 polymer ?
#
loop_
_entity_poly.entity_id
_entity_poly.type
_entity_poly.pdbx_seq_one_letter_code
_entity_poly.pdbx_strand_id
1 'polypeptide(L)'
;MEWVEWVLSHALLTIAESNVPGLDNFWLKQGTEVMLRLLKSKQEDVQEKGATALATSVVIDDENATVDKARAEAVMKGGGIASLLDLAKSCREGVQAEAAKAIANLSINTEVAKTVATEGGIKILAALAKSPNRWVAEGAAGGLWNLSVGEDHKGAISEAGAIAALVELAFKWPSGGEGVLERAVGALANLAADDKQRFEGQRGHLPNFEDLDR
;
A
#
# COMPACT_ATOMS: atom_id res chain seq x y z
N MET A 1 4.63 -32.20 0.98
CA MET A 1 4.05 -31.20 0.03
C MET A 1 4.82 -29.88 0.01
N GLU A 2 5.69 -29.61 0.99
CA GLU A 2 6.48 -28.38 1.11
C GLU A 2 7.29 -27.99 -0.15
N TRP A 3 7.94 -28.96 -0.80
CA TRP A 3 8.72 -28.71 -2.02
C TRP A 3 7.86 -28.24 -3.21
N VAL A 4 6.58 -28.66 -3.29
CA VAL A 4 5.67 -28.25 -4.37
C VAL A 4 5.32 -26.78 -4.23
N GLU A 5 4.97 -26.34 -3.02
CA GLU A 5 4.70 -24.92 -2.74
C GLU A 5 5.92 -24.06 -3.02
N TRP A 6 7.12 -24.54 -2.66
CA TRP A 6 8.36 -23.84 -2.96
C TRP A 6 8.57 -23.66 -4.47
N VAL A 7 8.47 -24.73 -5.25
CA VAL A 7 8.62 -24.68 -6.72
C VAL A 7 7.56 -23.77 -7.35
N LEU A 8 6.30 -23.87 -6.90
CA LEU A 8 5.22 -23.02 -7.41
C LEU A 8 5.45 -21.54 -7.10
N SER A 9 5.86 -21.22 -5.87
CA SER A 9 6.14 -19.83 -5.46
C SER A 9 7.31 -19.23 -6.24
N HIS A 10 8.37 -20.01 -6.48
CA HIS A 10 9.51 -19.57 -7.27
C HIS A 10 9.12 -19.35 -8.73
N ALA A 11 8.41 -20.29 -9.35
CA ALA A 11 7.98 -20.16 -10.74
C ALA A 11 7.05 -18.96 -10.94
N LEU A 12 6.07 -18.76 -10.06
CA LEU A 12 5.17 -17.60 -10.15
C LEU A 12 5.90 -16.27 -9.99
N LEU A 13 6.86 -16.19 -9.07
CA LEU A 13 7.70 -15.00 -8.92
C LEU A 13 8.47 -14.71 -10.20
N THR A 14 9.18 -15.70 -10.75
CA THR A 14 9.93 -15.53 -12.00
C THR A 14 9.03 -15.10 -13.17
N ILE A 15 7.82 -15.66 -13.26
CA ILE A 15 6.85 -15.27 -14.30
C ILE A 15 6.39 -13.83 -14.11
N ALA A 16 6.16 -13.38 -12.88
CA ALA A 16 5.79 -12.01 -12.57
C ALA A 16 6.92 -11.02 -12.91
N GLU A 17 8.15 -11.32 -12.50
CA GLU A 17 9.34 -10.50 -12.77
C GLU A 17 9.68 -10.39 -14.25
N SER A 18 9.43 -11.46 -15.01
CA SER A 18 9.70 -11.48 -16.45
C SER A 18 8.70 -10.64 -17.26
N ASN A 19 7.62 -10.14 -16.64
CA ASN A 19 6.52 -9.39 -17.25
C ASN A 19 6.13 -9.92 -18.64
N VAL A 20 5.93 -11.25 -18.73
CA VAL A 20 5.69 -11.92 -20.02
C VAL A 20 4.37 -11.43 -20.63
N PRO A 21 4.39 -10.86 -21.85
CA PRO A 21 3.18 -10.36 -22.50
C PRO A 21 2.14 -11.46 -22.71
N GLY A 22 0.85 -11.12 -22.57
CA GLY A 22 -0.27 -12.04 -22.83
C GLY A 22 -0.68 -12.95 -21.67
N LEU A 23 -0.09 -12.77 -20.48
CA LEU A 23 -0.48 -13.51 -19.27
C LEU A 23 -1.64 -12.89 -18.48
N ASP A 24 -2.29 -11.85 -18.99
CA ASP A 24 -3.42 -11.18 -18.30
C ASP A 24 -4.50 -12.18 -17.85
N ASN A 25 -4.91 -13.05 -18.77
CA ASN A 25 -5.91 -14.08 -18.49
C ASN A 25 -5.45 -15.09 -17.43
N PHE A 26 -4.17 -15.44 -17.42
CA PHE A 26 -3.61 -16.33 -16.43
C PHE A 26 -3.66 -15.69 -15.04
N TRP A 27 -3.18 -14.44 -14.91
CA TRP A 27 -3.18 -13.71 -13.63
C TRP A 27 -4.59 -13.57 -13.06
N LEU A 28 -5.56 -13.23 -13.91
CA LEU A 28 -6.95 -13.04 -13.50
C LEU A 28 -7.66 -14.35 -13.11
N LYS A 29 -7.43 -15.45 -13.83
CA LYS A 29 -8.21 -16.68 -13.66
C LYS A 29 -7.56 -17.72 -12.75
N GLN A 30 -6.24 -17.76 -12.64
CA GLN A 30 -5.52 -18.78 -11.86
C GLN A 30 -4.43 -18.18 -10.99
N GLY A 31 -3.58 -17.30 -11.54
CA GLY A 31 -2.39 -16.80 -10.88
C GLY A 31 -2.72 -16.17 -9.53
N THR A 32 -3.71 -15.28 -9.48
CA THR A 32 -4.17 -14.64 -8.24
C THR A 32 -4.56 -15.68 -7.18
N GLU A 33 -5.41 -16.65 -7.53
CA GLU A 33 -5.85 -17.66 -6.57
C GLU A 33 -4.68 -18.49 -6.02
N VAL A 34 -3.74 -18.88 -6.88
CA VAL A 34 -2.57 -19.65 -6.44
C VAL A 34 -1.70 -18.80 -5.51
N MET A 35 -1.41 -17.55 -5.85
CA MET A 35 -0.64 -16.65 -5.00
C MET A 35 -1.30 -16.46 -3.63
N LEU A 36 -2.62 -16.28 -3.58
CA LEU A 36 -3.37 -16.15 -2.32
C LEU A 36 -3.30 -17.41 -1.44
N ARG A 37 -3.17 -18.60 -2.04
CA ARG A 37 -2.91 -19.84 -1.29
C ARG A 37 -1.49 -19.85 -0.73
N LEU A 38 -0.50 -19.39 -1.49
CA LEU A 38 0.90 -19.32 -1.05
C LEU A 38 1.10 -18.35 0.13
N LEU A 39 0.35 -17.23 0.17
CA LEU A 39 0.34 -16.32 1.33
C LEU A 39 -0.03 -17.03 2.65
N LYS A 40 -0.82 -18.11 2.56
CA LYS A 40 -1.29 -18.90 3.71
C LYS A 40 -0.41 -20.11 4.02
N SER A 41 0.71 -20.28 3.30
CA SER A 41 1.65 -21.37 3.58
C SER A 41 2.25 -21.22 4.98
N LYS A 42 2.56 -22.35 5.61
CA LYS A 42 3.37 -22.38 6.84
C LYS A 42 4.84 -22.12 6.57
N GLN A 43 5.25 -22.27 5.30
CA GLN A 43 6.59 -21.97 4.85
C GLN A 43 6.69 -20.49 4.59
N GLU A 44 7.26 -19.84 5.57
CA GLU A 44 7.79 -18.51 5.55
C GLU A 44 8.39 -18.06 4.20
N ASP A 45 9.35 -18.78 3.60
CA ASP A 45 9.95 -18.40 2.30
C ASP A 45 8.95 -18.45 1.14
N VAL A 46 7.93 -19.31 1.24
CA VAL A 46 6.83 -19.41 0.28
C VAL A 46 5.87 -18.23 0.45
N GLN A 47 5.59 -17.81 1.69
CA GLN A 47 4.76 -16.62 1.95
C GLN A 47 5.41 -15.37 1.36
N GLU A 48 6.72 -15.21 1.57
CA GLU A 48 7.48 -14.08 1.03
C GLU A 48 7.43 -14.06 -0.50
N LYS A 49 7.77 -15.18 -1.16
CA LYS A 49 7.70 -15.29 -2.63
C LYS A 49 6.29 -15.09 -3.17
N GLY A 50 5.28 -15.60 -2.47
CA GLY A 50 3.87 -15.38 -2.82
C GLY A 50 3.49 -13.90 -2.73
N ALA A 51 3.93 -13.20 -1.69
CA ALA A 51 3.69 -11.77 -1.52
C ALA A 51 4.43 -10.94 -2.59
N THR A 52 5.69 -11.25 -2.86
CA THR A 52 6.48 -10.59 -3.93
C THR A 52 5.85 -10.83 -5.29
N ALA A 53 5.52 -12.08 -5.63
CA ALA A 53 4.89 -12.42 -6.90
C ALA A 53 3.58 -11.66 -7.07
N LEU A 54 2.78 -11.55 -6.01
CA LEU A 54 1.52 -10.81 -6.03
C LEU A 54 1.76 -9.30 -6.18
N ALA A 55 2.72 -8.72 -5.45
CA ALA A 55 3.09 -7.31 -5.55
C ALA A 55 3.57 -6.93 -6.95
N THR A 56 4.36 -7.80 -7.58
CA THR A 56 4.92 -7.61 -8.93
C THR A 56 3.87 -7.84 -10.00
N SER A 57 3.05 -8.90 -9.88
CA SER A 57 2.08 -9.26 -10.92
C SER A 57 0.97 -8.23 -11.14
N VAL A 58 0.71 -7.34 -10.17
CA VAL A 58 -0.32 -6.29 -10.35
C VAL A 58 0.23 -5.04 -11.03
N VAL A 59 1.55 -4.88 -11.12
CA VAL A 59 2.20 -3.75 -11.78
C VAL A 59 2.30 -4.02 -13.28
N ILE A 60 1.92 -3.04 -14.09
CA ILE A 60 2.01 -3.09 -15.56
C ILE A 60 3.28 -2.39 -16.05
N ASP A 61 3.60 -1.26 -15.42
CA ASP A 61 4.70 -0.39 -15.80
C ASP A 61 5.41 0.10 -14.53
N ASP A 62 6.65 -0.36 -14.35
CA ASP A 62 7.51 0.00 -13.22
C ASP A 62 7.93 1.48 -13.26
N GLU A 63 8.00 2.10 -14.45
CA GLU A 63 8.40 3.51 -14.59
C GLU A 63 7.29 4.46 -14.15
N ASN A 64 6.04 4.11 -14.44
CA ASN A 64 4.87 4.94 -14.11
C ASN A 64 4.10 4.47 -12.87
N ALA A 65 4.57 3.42 -12.19
CA ALA A 65 3.89 2.78 -11.06
C ALA A 65 2.41 2.51 -11.35
N THR A 66 2.08 2.04 -12.56
CA THR A 66 0.68 1.75 -12.92
C THR A 66 0.31 0.33 -12.56
N VAL A 67 -0.89 0.14 -12.00
CA VAL A 67 -1.42 -1.19 -11.69
C VAL A 67 -2.57 -1.58 -12.59
N ASP A 68 -2.63 -2.88 -12.91
CA ASP A 68 -3.77 -3.48 -13.59
C ASP A 68 -4.98 -3.47 -12.64
N LYS A 69 -5.97 -2.65 -13.00
CA LYS A 69 -7.20 -2.50 -12.22
C LYS A 69 -7.91 -3.84 -12.01
N ALA A 70 -7.99 -4.69 -13.04
CA ALA A 70 -8.69 -5.96 -12.97
C ALA A 70 -7.94 -6.96 -12.08
N ARG A 71 -6.61 -6.99 -12.14
CA ARG A 71 -5.79 -7.84 -11.26
C ARG A 71 -5.88 -7.38 -9.80
N ALA A 72 -5.83 -6.07 -9.55
CA ALA A 72 -6.00 -5.51 -8.22
C ALA A 72 -7.38 -5.86 -7.62
N GLU A 73 -8.45 -5.74 -8.40
CA GLU A 73 -9.78 -6.16 -7.98
C GLU A 73 -9.90 -7.68 -7.75
N ALA A 74 -9.23 -8.50 -8.55
CA ALA A 74 -9.22 -9.95 -8.37
C ALA A 74 -8.55 -10.34 -7.04
N VAL A 75 -7.43 -9.71 -6.69
CA VAL A 75 -6.76 -9.88 -5.40
C VAL A 75 -7.70 -9.51 -4.24
N MET A 76 -8.35 -8.35 -4.33
CA MET A 76 -9.29 -7.89 -3.32
C MET A 76 -10.47 -8.85 -3.14
N LYS A 77 -11.14 -9.23 -4.25
CA LYS A 77 -12.28 -10.17 -4.24
C LYS A 77 -11.90 -11.56 -3.71
N GLY A 78 -10.64 -11.96 -3.85
CA GLY A 78 -10.10 -13.21 -3.31
C GLY A 78 -9.75 -13.17 -1.81
N GLY A 79 -9.96 -12.05 -1.11
CA GLY A 79 -9.55 -11.88 0.29
C GLY A 79 -8.05 -11.65 0.46
N GLY A 80 -7.40 -11.14 -0.58
CA GLY A 80 -5.97 -10.84 -0.57
C GLY A 80 -5.60 -9.71 0.40
N ILE A 81 -6.47 -8.71 0.56
CA ILE A 81 -6.21 -7.56 1.45
C ILE A 81 -6.04 -8.02 2.90
N ALA A 82 -7.01 -8.74 3.44
CA ALA A 82 -6.92 -9.31 4.79
C ALA A 82 -5.66 -10.18 4.97
N SER A 83 -5.34 -11.02 3.98
CA SER A 83 -4.16 -11.90 4.02
C SER A 83 -2.86 -11.08 4.06
N LEU A 84 -2.75 -10.03 3.25
CA LEU A 84 -1.57 -9.15 3.23
C LEU A 84 -1.47 -8.32 4.51
N LEU A 85 -2.59 -7.84 5.06
CA LEU A 85 -2.61 -7.12 6.33
C LEU A 85 -2.16 -7.99 7.51
N ASP A 86 -2.44 -9.29 7.48
CA ASP A 86 -1.93 -10.23 8.47
C ASP A 86 -0.43 -10.51 8.29
N LEU A 87 0.03 -10.68 7.04
CA LEU A 87 1.47 -10.81 6.75
C LEU A 87 2.26 -9.55 7.11
N ALA A 88 1.67 -8.38 6.99
CA ALA A 88 2.27 -7.11 7.39
C ALA A 88 2.53 -7.02 8.92
N LYS A 89 1.86 -7.87 9.72
CA LYS A 89 2.10 -8.01 11.17
C LYS A 89 3.13 -9.09 11.51
N SER A 90 3.70 -9.76 10.51
CA SER A 90 4.72 -10.79 10.70
C SER A 90 5.96 -10.24 11.44
N CYS A 91 6.61 -11.10 12.22
CA CYS A 91 7.90 -10.78 12.83
C CYS A 91 9.06 -10.77 11.83
N ARG A 92 8.81 -11.21 10.59
CA ARG A 92 9.83 -11.30 9.54
C ARG A 92 9.78 -10.11 8.63
N GLU A 93 10.88 -9.36 8.63
CA GLU A 93 10.97 -8.10 7.89
C GLU A 93 10.83 -8.29 6.37
N GLY A 94 11.30 -9.41 5.80
CA GLY A 94 11.11 -9.72 4.38
C GLY A 94 9.63 -9.86 4.01
N VAL A 95 8.91 -10.74 4.69
CA VAL A 95 7.45 -10.91 4.51
C VAL A 95 6.69 -9.61 4.76
N GLN A 96 7.07 -8.88 5.81
CA GLN A 96 6.44 -7.61 6.18
C GLN A 96 6.65 -6.53 5.11
N ALA A 97 7.86 -6.42 4.55
CA ALA A 97 8.18 -5.46 3.50
C ALA A 97 7.41 -5.78 2.20
N GLU A 98 7.39 -7.05 1.79
CA GLU A 98 6.68 -7.49 0.59
C GLU A 98 5.17 -7.33 0.72
N ALA A 99 4.61 -7.61 1.91
CA ALA A 99 3.21 -7.35 2.19
C ALA A 99 2.88 -5.85 2.13
N ALA A 100 3.68 -4.99 2.76
CA ALA A 100 3.49 -3.55 2.72
C ALA A 100 3.60 -2.99 1.28
N LYS A 101 4.57 -3.49 0.50
CA LYS A 101 4.74 -3.16 -0.92
C LYS A 101 3.53 -3.59 -1.75
N ALA A 102 3.04 -4.81 -1.56
CA ALA A 102 1.83 -5.30 -2.24
C ALA A 102 0.62 -4.40 -1.94
N ILE A 103 0.41 -4.07 -0.66
CA ILE A 103 -0.68 -3.18 -0.22
C ILE A 103 -0.52 -1.80 -0.86
N ALA A 104 0.70 -1.25 -0.91
CA ALA A 104 0.97 0.03 -1.54
C ALA A 104 0.57 0.02 -3.02
N ASN A 105 1.06 -0.96 -3.80
CA ASN A 105 0.75 -1.09 -5.23
C ASN A 105 -0.77 -1.23 -5.44
N LEU A 106 -1.41 -2.14 -4.71
CA LEU A 106 -2.85 -2.38 -4.81
C LEU A 106 -3.69 -1.14 -4.48
N SER A 107 -3.26 -0.31 -3.52
CA SER A 107 -3.97 0.89 -3.08
C SER A 107 -3.95 2.04 -4.10
N ILE A 108 -3.26 1.91 -5.22
CA ILE A 108 -3.43 2.82 -6.37
C ILE A 108 -4.88 2.72 -6.91
N ASN A 109 -5.51 1.54 -6.79
CA ASN A 109 -6.92 1.37 -7.06
C ASN A 109 -7.76 1.88 -5.87
N THR A 110 -8.68 2.82 -6.14
CA THR A 110 -9.49 3.49 -5.11
C THR A 110 -10.41 2.55 -4.32
N GLU A 111 -10.98 1.52 -4.96
CA GLU A 111 -11.84 0.54 -4.27
C GLU A 111 -11.01 -0.37 -3.35
N VAL A 112 -9.80 -0.70 -3.79
CA VAL A 112 -8.87 -1.47 -2.98
C VAL A 112 -8.34 -0.63 -1.81
N ALA A 113 -8.00 0.63 -2.04
CA ALA A 113 -7.64 1.59 -0.99
C ALA A 113 -8.73 1.69 0.08
N LYS A 114 -10.00 1.80 -0.33
CA LYS A 114 -11.15 1.80 0.58
C LYS A 114 -11.21 0.51 1.40
N THR A 115 -11.03 -0.65 0.77
CA THR A 115 -11.02 -1.94 1.45
C THR A 115 -9.86 -2.07 2.44
N VAL A 116 -8.66 -1.60 2.08
CA VAL A 116 -7.51 -1.53 2.99
C VAL A 116 -7.84 -0.68 4.21
N ALA A 117 -8.48 0.49 4.01
CA ALA A 117 -8.88 1.36 5.10
C ALA A 117 -9.92 0.70 6.03
N THR A 118 -10.98 0.09 5.47
CA THR A 118 -12.05 -0.55 6.25
C THR A 118 -11.58 -1.79 7.01
N GLU A 119 -10.59 -2.52 6.49
CA GLU A 119 -9.96 -3.67 7.15
C GLU A 119 -8.88 -3.26 8.18
N GLY A 120 -8.75 -1.97 8.50
CA GLY A 120 -7.84 -1.47 9.53
C GLY A 120 -6.40 -1.28 9.07
N GLY A 121 -6.15 -1.31 7.76
CA GLY A 121 -4.82 -1.17 7.16
C GLY A 121 -4.13 0.14 7.48
N ILE A 122 -4.87 1.25 7.67
CA ILE A 122 -4.29 2.55 8.03
C ILE A 122 -3.46 2.46 9.32
N LYS A 123 -3.99 1.82 10.37
CA LYS A 123 -3.29 1.69 11.66
C LYS A 123 -2.05 0.79 11.54
N ILE A 124 -2.15 -0.27 10.73
CA ILE A 124 -1.04 -1.18 10.48
C ILE A 124 0.08 -0.44 9.74
N LEU A 125 -0.23 0.24 8.63
CA LEU A 125 0.75 0.99 7.85
C LEU A 125 1.37 2.14 8.66
N ALA A 126 0.59 2.85 9.48
CA ALA A 126 1.11 3.89 10.37
C ALA A 126 2.12 3.37 11.39
N ALA A 127 1.91 2.14 11.90
CA ALA A 127 2.87 1.48 12.78
C ALA A 127 4.14 1.04 12.01
N LEU A 128 3.97 0.47 10.82
CA LEU A 128 5.07 0.00 9.98
C LEU A 128 5.95 1.14 9.43
N ALA A 129 5.39 2.34 9.22
CA ALA A 129 6.16 3.53 8.85
C ALA A 129 7.24 3.89 9.88
N LYS A 130 7.11 3.43 11.13
CA LYS A 130 8.11 3.64 12.20
C LYS A 130 9.19 2.55 12.22
N SER A 131 9.09 1.53 11.38
CA SER A 131 10.00 0.39 11.37
C SER A 131 11.47 0.83 11.23
N PRO A 132 12.42 0.15 11.92
CA PRO A 132 13.85 0.34 11.68
C PRO A 132 14.28 -0.26 10.32
N ASN A 133 13.49 -1.18 9.75
CA ASN A 133 13.74 -1.72 8.43
C ASN A 133 13.22 -0.74 7.37
N ARG A 134 14.15 -0.29 6.52
CA ARG A 134 13.86 0.70 5.48
C ARG A 134 12.80 0.23 4.48
N TRP A 135 12.88 -1.01 4.01
CA TRP A 135 11.97 -1.54 2.99
C TRP A 135 10.53 -1.65 3.53
N VAL A 136 10.39 -2.05 4.79
CA VAL A 136 9.10 -2.04 5.50
C VAL A 136 8.54 -0.63 5.57
N ALA A 137 9.34 0.33 6.03
CA ALA A 137 8.91 1.71 6.18
C ALA A 137 8.58 2.37 4.84
N GLU A 138 9.35 2.06 3.79
CA GLU A 138 9.12 2.52 2.42
C GLU A 138 7.78 2.03 1.87
N GLY A 139 7.51 0.72 1.96
CA GLY A 139 6.23 0.14 1.54
C GLY A 139 5.06 0.73 2.33
N ALA A 140 5.23 0.90 3.64
CA ALA A 140 4.21 1.50 4.49
C ALA A 140 3.89 2.96 4.13
N ALA A 141 4.92 3.77 3.88
CA ALA A 141 4.76 5.15 3.42
C ALA A 141 4.08 5.21 2.05
N GLY A 142 4.39 4.29 1.14
CA GLY A 142 3.73 4.20 -0.17
C GLY A 142 2.23 3.87 -0.04
N GLY A 143 1.88 2.93 0.85
CA GLY A 143 0.48 2.63 1.16
C GLY A 143 -0.26 3.84 1.73
N LEU A 144 0.36 4.55 2.70
CA LEU A 144 -0.21 5.77 3.28
C LEU A 144 -0.35 6.90 2.24
N TRP A 145 0.61 7.04 1.33
CA TRP A 145 0.53 8.01 0.24
C TRP A 145 -0.68 7.74 -0.66
N ASN A 146 -0.85 6.50 -1.11
CA ASN A 146 -1.99 6.13 -1.96
C ASN A 146 -3.34 6.29 -1.23
N LEU A 147 -3.40 5.90 0.05
CA LEU A 147 -4.61 6.08 0.87
C LEU A 147 -4.95 7.55 1.10
N SER A 148 -3.94 8.43 1.25
CA SER A 148 -4.13 9.87 1.51
C SER A 148 -4.75 10.66 0.34
N VAL A 149 -4.87 10.05 -0.84
CA VAL A 149 -5.62 10.63 -1.96
C VAL A 149 -7.13 10.64 -1.66
N GLY A 150 -7.63 9.70 -0.87
CA GLY A 150 -9.03 9.65 -0.46
C GLY A 150 -9.31 10.54 0.75
N GLU A 151 -10.17 11.55 0.58
CA GLU A 151 -10.54 12.49 1.66
C GLU A 151 -11.08 11.77 2.90
N ASP A 152 -11.93 10.76 2.72
CA ASP A 152 -12.51 9.96 3.80
C ASP A 152 -11.46 9.22 4.66
N HIS A 153 -10.24 9.04 4.15
CA HIS A 153 -9.16 8.35 4.85
C HIS A 153 -8.29 9.30 5.67
N LYS A 154 -8.21 10.59 5.32
CA LYS A 154 -7.22 11.53 5.89
C LYS A 154 -7.37 11.70 7.40
N GLY A 155 -8.61 11.79 7.88
CA GLY A 155 -8.90 11.82 9.32
C GLY A 155 -8.36 10.59 10.05
N ALA A 156 -8.64 9.39 9.53
CA ALA A 156 -8.16 8.14 10.12
C ALA A 156 -6.62 8.00 10.04
N ILE A 157 -5.99 8.51 8.98
CA ILE A 157 -4.52 8.55 8.83
C ILE A 157 -3.91 9.45 9.93
N SER A 158 -4.49 10.62 10.15
CA SER A 158 -4.08 11.55 11.21
C SER A 158 -4.24 10.93 12.60
N GLU A 159 -5.42 10.37 12.90
CA GLU A 159 -5.74 9.72 14.18
C GLU A 159 -4.86 8.49 14.48
N ALA A 160 -4.41 7.78 13.45
CA ALA A 160 -3.47 6.67 13.59
C ALA A 160 -2.03 7.13 13.93
N GLY A 161 -1.77 8.43 13.98
CA GLY A 161 -0.45 9.00 14.24
C GLY A 161 0.52 8.87 13.07
N ALA A 162 0.00 8.71 11.84
CA ALA A 162 0.82 8.54 10.65
C ALA A 162 1.59 9.81 10.29
N ILE A 163 1.01 11.00 10.51
CA ILE A 163 1.68 12.29 10.18
C ILE A 163 3.02 12.40 10.90
N ALA A 164 3.05 12.17 12.21
CA ALA A 164 4.30 12.21 12.98
C ALA A 164 5.31 11.16 12.49
N ALA A 165 4.83 9.95 12.17
CA ALA A 165 5.68 8.89 11.63
C ALA A 165 6.30 9.27 10.28
N LEU A 166 5.51 9.85 9.37
CA LEU A 166 5.94 10.26 8.03
C LEU A 166 6.95 11.43 8.10
N VAL A 167 6.75 12.39 9.02
CA VAL A 167 7.70 13.48 9.25
C VAL A 167 9.03 12.95 9.74
N GLU A 168 9.04 12.05 10.73
CA GLU A 168 10.29 11.42 11.21
C GLU A 168 10.98 10.64 10.08
N LEU A 169 10.18 9.88 9.32
CA LEU A 169 10.62 9.03 8.23
C LEU A 169 11.36 9.81 7.12
N ALA A 170 10.88 11.02 6.80
CA ALA A 170 11.48 11.89 5.78
C ALA A 170 12.94 12.28 6.08
N PHE A 171 13.37 12.21 7.36
CA PHE A 171 14.74 12.56 7.76
C PHE A 171 15.56 11.36 8.23
N LYS A 172 14.97 10.16 8.29
CA LYS A 172 15.58 8.97 8.91
C LYS A 172 16.73 8.37 8.10
N TRP A 173 16.68 8.42 6.76
CA TRP A 173 17.72 7.90 5.87
C TRP A 173 18.23 8.98 4.90
N PRO A 174 19.19 9.83 5.32
CA PRO A 174 19.72 10.93 4.51
C PRO A 174 20.49 10.50 3.24
N SER A 175 20.87 9.24 3.13
CA SER A 175 21.59 8.71 1.97
C SER A 175 21.00 7.37 1.56
N GLY A 176 20.70 7.24 0.27
CA GLY A 176 20.07 6.07 -0.30
C GLY A 176 18.57 5.97 -0.01
N GLY A 177 17.97 6.84 0.82
CA GLY A 177 16.55 6.80 1.22
C GLY A 177 15.58 7.53 0.30
N GLU A 178 15.93 7.76 -0.97
CA GLU A 178 15.15 8.62 -1.87
C GLU A 178 13.70 8.13 -2.03
N GLY A 179 13.50 6.83 -2.21
CA GLY A 179 12.16 6.23 -2.32
C GLY A 179 11.33 6.30 -1.04
N VAL A 180 11.97 6.37 0.13
CA VAL A 180 11.29 6.61 1.42
C VAL A 180 10.87 8.07 1.53
N LEU A 181 11.80 8.97 1.22
CA LEU A 181 11.58 10.42 1.26
C LEU A 181 10.43 10.82 0.33
N GLU A 182 10.46 10.36 -0.93
CA GLU A 182 9.43 10.64 -1.92
C GLU A 182 8.04 10.23 -1.43
N ARG A 183 7.90 8.99 -0.96
CA ARG A 183 6.62 8.48 -0.46
C ARG A 183 6.13 9.22 0.78
N ALA A 184 7.04 9.51 1.71
CA ALA A 184 6.70 10.24 2.93
C ALA A 184 6.23 11.67 2.63
N VAL A 185 6.96 12.39 1.76
CA VAL A 185 6.62 13.76 1.36
C VAL A 185 5.35 13.78 0.52
N GLY A 186 5.17 12.83 -0.40
CA GLY A 186 3.95 12.70 -1.19
C GLY A 186 2.70 12.50 -0.33
N ALA A 187 2.78 11.63 0.67
CA ALA A 187 1.70 11.44 1.64
C ALA A 187 1.40 12.72 2.44
N LEU A 188 2.44 13.38 2.95
CA LEU A 188 2.29 14.62 3.71
C LEU A 188 1.69 15.76 2.87
N ALA A 189 2.07 15.87 1.59
CA ALA A 189 1.52 16.87 0.68
C ALA A 189 0.00 16.66 0.46
N ASN A 190 -0.44 15.43 0.26
CA ASN A 190 -1.86 15.09 0.10
C ASN A 190 -2.66 15.38 1.38
N LEU A 191 -2.09 15.08 2.55
CA LEU A 191 -2.72 15.35 3.85
C LEU A 191 -2.82 16.86 4.13
N ALA A 192 -1.79 17.64 3.79
CA ALA A 192 -1.78 19.09 3.98
C ALA A 192 -2.75 19.83 3.04
N ALA A 193 -3.04 19.26 1.87
CA ALA A 193 -4.00 19.84 0.93
C ALA A 193 -5.44 19.88 1.49
N ASP A 194 -5.81 18.95 2.39
CA ASP A 194 -7.13 18.94 3.05
C ASP A 194 -7.26 20.07 4.07
N ASP A 195 -6.24 20.28 4.90
CA ASP A 195 -6.24 21.39 5.86
C ASP A 195 -6.47 22.71 5.15
N LYS A 196 -5.83 22.94 3.99
CA LYS A 196 -6.03 24.16 3.21
C LYS A 196 -7.49 24.31 2.73
N GLN A 197 -8.11 23.25 2.18
CA GLN A 197 -9.50 23.30 1.73
C GLN A 197 -10.48 23.52 2.89
N ARG A 198 -10.23 22.88 4.04
CA ARG A 198 -11.03 23.04 5.26
C ARG A 198 -10.92 24.44 5.86
N PHE A 199 -9.72 25.02 5.89
CA PHE A 199 -9.50 26.39 6.34
C PHE A 199 -10.16 27.41 5.40
N GLU A 200 -10.09 27.22 4.08
CA GLU A 200 -10.73 28.11 3.10
C GLU A 200 -12.27 28.01 3.16
N GLY A 201 -12.83 26.80 3.30
CA GLY A 201 -14.28 26.59 3.46
C GLY A 201 -14.87 27.22 4.73
N GLN A 202 -14.09 27.29 5.82
CA GLN A 202 -14.48 27.97 7.05
C GLN A 202 -14.38 29.51 6.94
N ARG A 203 -13.46 30.06 6.13
CA ARG A 203 -13.40 31.51 5.88
C ARG A 203 -14.58 32.02 5.03
N GLY A 204 -15.13 31.20 4.15
CA GLY A 204 -16.34 31.52 3.38
C GLY A 204 -17.65 31.52 4.20
N HIS A 205 -17.61 31.06 5.46
CA HIS A 205 -18.75 31.05 6.39
C HIS A 205 -18.70 32.17 7.44
N LEU A 206 -17.70 33.05 7.39
CA LEU A 206 -17.71 34.27 8.20
C LEU A 206 -18.71 35.25 7.59
N PRO A 207 -19.66 35.82 8.37
CA PRO A 207 -20.57 36.84 7.85
C PRO A 207 -19.76 37.99 7.27
N ASN A 208 -20.14 38.43 6.07
CA ASN A 208 -19.50 39.55 5.40
C ASN A 208 -19.60 40.77 6.32
N PHE A 209 -18.47 41.36 6.72
CA PHE A 209 -18.44 42.50 7.65
C PHE A 209 -19.08 43.77 7.08
N GLU A 210 -19.60 43.72 5.84
CA GLU A 210 -20.35 44.80 5.18
C GLU A 210 -21.84 44.86 5.60
N ASP A 211 -22.37 43.86 6.31
CA ASP A 211 -23.78 43.83 6.76
C ASP A 211 -23.98 44.39 8.19
N LEU A 212 -22.95 44.94 8.84
CA LEU A 212 -23.02 45.50 10.20
C LEU A 212 -23.14 47.04 10.27
N ASP A 213 -23.17 47.73 9.12
CA ASP A 213 -23.27 49.20 9.03
C ASP A 213 -24.60 49.67 8.39
N ARG A 214 -25.73 49.00 8.66
CA ARG A 214 -27.08 49.50 8.31
C ARG A 214 -28.01 49.61 9.50
#